data_AF-A0A291W520-F1
#
_entry.id   AF-A0A291W520-F1
#
_cell.length_a   1.000
_cell.length_b   1.000
_cell.length_c   1.000
_cell.angle_alpha   90.00
_cell.angle_beta   90.00
_cell.angle_gamma   90.00
#
_symmetry.space_group_name_H-M   'P 1'
#
loop_
_entity.id
_entity.type
_entity.pdbx_description
1 polymer ?
#
loop_
_entity_poly.entity_id
_entity_poly.type
_entity_poly.pdbx_seq_one_letter_code
_entity_poly.pdbx_strand_id
1 'polypeptide(L)'
;MTRRRIDRAGIKARYGVKDASAFTRLVNFPASDEDGLWDVTQVDAWVQAMRPQFWPPRPEAAAASATAAPVAKAKPKKAATAKSSGAKTAPGTETAKEMAGRFRVSIKTPHTWARTKEQRGPDGRIQVAAFPQPASPGRWKVRQVDNWVRLYRPRVWAAYSGDEPRYVIPLPEGHPKDLLDIGEYGVIRGNALSGQPALRATMQYYLRNDLIAAPDRIAGDGEQPEVFEPMWYRETIYSEIRKRRTREAVEVGEKPVSRFLRQYFEEHSGLLNLERIAQLDGLEHNRAPTSLTTLKAYQSEGKLAPPDRRPGDGQEPPVEDLMWKPESVLPFLCRPDLRRRAVAGGIDGGRESADQ
;
A
#
# COMPACT_ATOMS: atom_id res chain seq x y z
N MET A 1 26.70 15.20 -40.51
CA MET A 1 25.89 15.13 -39.27
C MET A 1 26.81 14.72 -38.14
N THR A 2 27.11 15.63 -37.21
CA THR A 2 28.05 15.37 -36.11
C THR A 2 27.38 14.43 -35.10
N ARG A 3 27.87 13.20 -35.00
CA ARG A 3 27.36 12.20 -34.04
C ARG A 3 27.62 12.72 -32.63
N ARG A 4 26.55 12.91 -31.86
CA ARG A 4 26.64 13.40 -30.50
C ARG A 4 27.24 12.31 -29.61
N ARG A 5 28.29 12.66 -28.86
CA ARG A 5 29.02 11.72 -27.99
C ARG A 5 28.70 11.95 -26.51
N ILE A 6 28.79 10.89 -25.71
CA ILE A 6 28.54 10.92 -24.27
C ILE A 6 29.52 10.01 -23.53
N ASP A 7 30.02 10.46 -22.39
CA ASP A 7 30.90 9.69 -21.52
C ASP A 7 30.09 8.94 -20.43
N ARG A 8 30.77 8.23 -19.52
CA ARG A 8 30.10 7.52 -18.42
C ARG A 8 29.33 8.47 -17.50
N ALA A 9 29.86 9.66 -17.23
CA ALA A 9 29.18 10.65 -16.40
C ALA A 9 27.90 11.16 -17.07
N GLY A 10 27.95 11.38 -18.37
CA GLY A 10 26.81 11.73 -19.20
C GLY A 10 25.75 10.64 -19.24
N ILE A 11 26.12 9.36 -19.42
CA ILE A 11 25.15 8.23 -19.37
C ILE A 11 24.46 8.20 -18.00
N LYS A 12 25.25 8.35 -16.92
CA LYS A 12 24.72 8.42 -15.56
C LYS A 12 23.71 9.56 -15.39
N ALA A 13 24.06 10.76 -15.83
CA ALA A 13 23.20 11.94 -15.72
C ALA A 13 21.94 11.81 -16.59
N ARG A 14 22.10 11.36 -17.83
CA ARG A 14 21.04 11.22 -18.84
C ARG A 14 19.97 10.22 -18.43
N TYR A 15 20.35 9.05 -17.89
CA TYR A 15 19.37 8.01 -17.52
C TYR A 15 19.10 7.92 -16.02
N GLY A 16 19.76 8.76 -15.20
CA GLY A 16 19.52 8.80 -13.77
C GLY A 16 19.94 7.55 -13.01
N VAL A 17 20.89 6.79 -13.56
CA VAL A 17 21.44 5.60 -12.91
C VAL A 17 22.46 5.99 -11.83
N LYS A 18 22.70 5.10 -10.87
CA LYS A 18 23.71 5.33 -9.82
C LYS A 18 25.13 5.25 -10.38
N ASP A 19 25.34 4.35 -11.32
CA ASP A 19 26.61 4.05 -11.99
C ASP A 19 26.33 3.63 -13.44
N ALA A 20 27.05 4.21 -14.40
CA ALA A 20 26.95 3.85 -15.81
C ALA A 20 27.45 2.42 -16.10
N SER A 21 28.27 1.86 -15.22
CA SER A 21 28.72 0.45 -15.30
C SER A 21 27.55 -0.54 -15.28
N ALA A 22 26.40 -0.15 -14.71
CA ALA A 22 25.17 -0.93 -14.75
C ALA A 22 24.64 -1.15 -16.18
N PHE A 23 25.03 -0.29 -17.12
CA PHE A 23 24.70 -0.42 -18.53
C PHE A 23 25.89 -0.95 -19.33
N THR A 24 27.07 -0.35 -19.18
CA THR A 24 28.22 -0.62 -20.06
C THR A 24 28.81 -2.03 -19.94
N ARG A 25 28.43 -2.81 -18.92
CA ARG A 25 28.87 -4.21 -18.73
C ARG A 25 27.86 -5.23 -19.23
N LEU A 26 26.68 -4.80 -19.68
CA LEU A 26 25.64 -5.69 -20.14
C LEU A 26 25.90 -6.17 -21.57
N VAL A 27 25.43 -7.38 -21.85
CA VAL A 27 25.52 -7.97 -23.18
C VAL A 27 24.85 -7.05 -24.20
N ASN A 28 25.50 -6.87 -25.35
CA ASN A 28 25.06 -6.02 -26.47
C ASN A 28 24.99 -4.51 -26.16
N PHE A 29 25.52 -4.03 -25.03
CA PHE A 29 25.67 -2.58 -24.87
C PHE A 29 26.63 -2.03 -25.94
N PRO A 30 26.34 -0.87 -26.58
CA PRO A 30 27.19 -0.31 -27.62
C PRO A 30 28.64 -0.17 -27.16
N ALA A 31 29.58 -0.56 -28.01
CA ALA A 31 31.01 -0.36 -27.74
C ALA A 31 31.32 1.15 -27.68
N SER A 32 32.22 1.54 -26.78
CA SER A 32 32.78 2.89 -26.82
C SER A 32 33.74 3.02 -28.00
N ASP A 33 33.96 4.24 -28.46
CA ASP A 33 35.09 4.57 -29.33
C ASP A 33 36.43 4.57 -28.56
N GLU A 34 37.51 4.88 -29.28
CA GLU A 34 38.89 4.89 -28.76
C GLU A 34 39.07 5.90 -27.60
N ASP A 35 38.27 6.97 -27.57
CA ASP A 35 38.28 7.99 -26.53
C ASP A 35 37.45 7.59 -25.28
N GLY A 36 36.85 6.39 -25.29
CA GLY A 36 35.97 5.92 -24.23
C GLY A 36 34.61 6.62 -24.20
N LEU A 37 34.19 7.20 -25.33
CA LEU A 37 32.90 7.86 -25.51
C LEU A 37 31.92 6.94 -26.27
N TRP A 38 30.63 7.15 -26.04
CA TRP A 38 29.57 6.43 -26.73
C TRP A 38 28.79 7.35 -27.65
N ASP A 39 28.29 6.80 -28.75
CA ASP A 39 27.29 7.50 -29.57
C ASP A 39 25.95 7.58 -28.82
N VAL A 40 25.45 8.79 -28.58
CA VAL A 40 24.20 9.02 -27.83
C VAL A 40 23.02 8.30 -28.47
N THR A 41 22.96 8.26 -29.80
CA THR A 41 21.86 7.65 -30.55
C THR A 41 21.85 6.14 -30.35
N GLN A 42 23.03 5.51 -30.35
CA GLN A 42 23.16 4.07 -30.12
C GLN A 42 22.82 3.71 -28.68
N VAL A 43 23.26 4.51 -27.71
CA VAL A 43 22.91 4.30 -26.31
C VAL A 43 21.41 4.53 -26.07
N ASP A 44 20.82 5.56 -26.66
CA ASP A 44 19.37 5.83 -26.58
C ASP A 44 18.56 4.66 -27.16
N ALA A 45 18.92 4.18 -28.36
CA ALA A 45 18.27 3.04 -28.99
C ALA A 45 18.40 1.75 -28.15
N TRP A 46 19.58 1.50 -27.60
CA TRP A 46 19.80 0.35 -26.72
C TRP A 46 18.99 0.47 -25.42
N VAL A 47 18.97 1.65 -24.78
CA VAL A 47 18.19 1.87 -23.55
C VAL A 47 16.69 1.73 -23.84
N GLN A 48 16.21 2.25 -24.96
CA GLN A 48 14.81 2.11 -25.36
C GLN A 48 14.41 0.65 -25.58
N ALA A 49 15.29 -0.16 -26.20
CA ALA A 49 15.03 -1.57 -26.47
C ALA A 49 15.21 -2.48 -25.24
N MET A 50 16.30 -2.31 -24.49
CA MET A 50 16.74 -3.26 -23.46
C MET A 50 16.45 -2.79 -22.02
N ARG A 51 16.19 -1.50 -21.83
CA ARG A 51 16.04 -0.85 -20.51
C ARG A 51 14.95 0.24 -20.52
N PRO A 52 13.72 -0.07 -20.98
CA PRO A 52 12.67 0.92 -21.19
C PRO A 52 12.24 1.66 -19.91
N GLN A 53 12.50 1.11 -18.72
CA GLN A 53 12.26 1.78 -17.43
C GLN A 53 13.13 3.03 -17.19
N PHE A 54 14.23 3.18 -17.94
CA PHE A 54 15.10 4.36 -17.91
C PHE A 54 14.81 5.32 -19.09
N TRP A 55 13.78 5.04 -19.88
CA TRP A 55 13.30 5.88 -20.97
C TRP A 55 12.04 6.67 -20.54
N PRO A 56 11.84 7.92 -20.99
CA PRO A 56 12.75 8.76 -21.78
C PRO A 56 13.96 9.26 -20.97
N PRO A 57 15.06 9.68 -21.64
CA PRO A 57 16.20 10.27 -20.96
C PRO A 57 15.76 11.53 -20.21
N ARG A 58 16.41 11.81 -19.08
CA ARG A 58 16.19 13.04 -18.32
C ARG A 58 16.50 14.24 -19.21
N PRO A 59 15.68 15.30 -19.15
CA PRO A 59 15.99 16.53 -19.84
C PRO A 59 17.36 17.00 -19.37
N GLU A 60 18.25 17.17 -20.33
CA GLU A 60 19.59 17.67 -20.08
C GLU A 60 19.46 19.04 -19.43
N ALA A 61 19.86 19.14 -18.17
CA ALA A 61 19.86 20.40 -17.47
C ALA A 61 20.78 21.33 -18.26
N ALA A 62 20.20 22.26 -19.00
CA ALA A 62 20.94 23.26 -19.74
C ALA A 62 21.96 23.89 -18.78
N ALA A 63 23.24 23.68 -19.06
CA ALA A 63 24.30 24.31 -18.32
C ALA A 63 24.05 25.82 -18.32
N ALA A 64 23.93 26.37 -17.11
CA ALA A 64 23.82 27.76 -16.73
C ALA A 64 23.70 28.79 -17.88
N SER A 65 22.49 29.32 -18.05
CA SER A 65 22.31 30.73 -18.42
C SER A 65 21.26 31.32 -17.50
N ALA A 66 21.73 32.14 -16.56
CA ALA A 66 20.90 33.05 -15.81
C ALA A 66 20.32 34.10 -16.77
N THR A 67 19.02 34.39 -16.65
CA THR A 67 18.44 35.72 -16.34
C THR A 67 16.92 35.69 -16.59
N ALA A 68 16.19 36.40 -15.72
CA ALA A 68 14.80 36.91 -15.83
C ALA A 68 13.61 36.05 -15.32
N ALA A 69 13.28 36.29 -14.04
CA ALA A 69 12.06 36.95 -13.52
C ALA A 69 10.63 36.41 -13.81
N PRO A 70 9.67 36.64 -12.87
CA PRO A 70 8.47 35.82 -12.70
C PRO A 70 7.22 36.42 -13.34
N VAL A 71 6.35 35.58 -13.93
CA VAL A 71 5.04 36.01 -14.42
C VAL A 71 3.89 35.27 -13.71
N ALA A 72 3.18 36.09 -12.94
CA ALA A 72 1.74 36.15 -12.70
C ALA A 72 0.89 34.86 -12.53
N LYS A 73 0.24 34.86 -11.37
CA LYS A 73 -0.98 34.13 -11.01
C LYS A 73 -2.04 34.21 -12.12
N ALA A 74 -2.51 33.04 -12.59
CA ALA A 74 -3.79 32.90 -13.27
C ALA A 74 -4.65 31.84 -12.57
N LYS A 75 -5.78 32.28 -12.00
CA LYS A 75 -6.88 31.43 -11.53
C LYS A 75 -7.58 30.78 -12.73
N PRO A 76 -8.01 29.52 -12.63
CA PRO A 76 -9.17 29.05 -13.37
C PRO A 76 -10.42 29.05 -12.48
N LYS A 77 -11.51 29.51 -13.09
CA LYS A 77 -12.91 29.53 -12.64
C LYS A 77 -13.45 28.10 -12.42
N LYS A 78 -14.44 28.02 -11.51
CA LYS A 78 -15.52 27.01 -11.38
C LYS A 78 -15.97 26.40 -12.72
N ALA A 79 -16.64 25.26 -12.83
CA ALA A 79 -16.97 24.10 -12.01
C ALA A 79 -17.88 23.25 -12.93
N ALA A 80 -17.81 21.92 -12.88
CA ALA A 80 -18.90 21.07 -13.34
C ALA A 80 -19.09 19.93 -12.34
N THR A 81 -20.34 19.75 -11.95
CA THR A 81 -20.83 18.98 -10.81
C THR A 81 -21.57 17.75 -11.31
N ALA A 82 -21.31 16.57 -10.75
CA ALA A 82 -22.25 15.45 -10.54
C ALA A 82 -21.50 14.34 -9.78
N LYS A 83 -22.04 13.59 -8.82
CA LYS A 83 -23.28 13.62 -8.04
C LYS A 83 -22.98 12.72 -6.83
N SER A 84 -23.10 13.25 -5.61
CA SER A 84 -22.96 12.46 -4.38
C SER A 84 -24.34 12.02 -3.89
N SER A 85 -24.45 10.75 -3.50
CA SER A 85 -25.55 10.23 -2.70
C SER A 85 -25.15 10.27 -1.22
N GLY A 86 -25.83 11.14 -0.47
CA GLY A 86 -26.27 10.91 0.92
C GLY A 86 -25.23 10.68 2.03
N ALA A 87 -24.73 11.76 2.63
CA ALA A 87 -24.59 11.87 4.10
C ALA A 87 -24.45 13.36 4.49
N LYS A 88 -25.23 13.79 5.47
CA LYS A 88 -25.52 15.18 5.84
C LYS A 88 -24.51 15.66 6.90
N THR A 89 -23.48 16.42 6.51
CA THR A 89 -22.68 17.26 7.44
C THR A 89 -22.14 18.51 6.73
N ALA A 90 -22.27 19.69 7.34
CA ALA A 90 -21.73 20.98 6.86
C ALA A 90 -21.01 21.70 8.02
N PRO A 91 -20.20 22.75 7.80
CA PRO A 91 -19.30 23.04 6.68
C PRO A 91 -17.84 23.26 7.14
N GLY A 92 -16.89 22.86 6.30
CA GLY A 92 -15.54 23.42 6.29
C GLY A 92 -14.49 22.70 7.11
N THR A 93 -14.81 22.10 8.26
CA THR A 93 -13.84 21.34 9.08
C THR A 93 -14.33 19.96 9.54
N GLU A 94 -13.41 19.02 9.72
CA GLU A 94 -13.66 17.64 10.12
C GLU A 94 -12.63 17.15 11.16
N THR A 95 -13.04 16.22 12.01
CA THR A 95 -12.21 15.52 12.99
C THR A 95 -11.54 14.28 12.37
N ALA A 96 -10.59 13.67 13.09
CA ALA A 96 -9.99 12.40 12.66
C ALA A 96 -11.02 11.27 12.49
N LYS A 97 -12.07 11.23 13.32
CA LYS A 97 -13.15 10.24 13.24
C LYS A 97 -14.01 10.45 11.99
N GLU A 98 -14.37 11.69 11.71
CA GLU A 98 -15.12 12.04 10.49
C GLU A 98 -14.29 11.75 9.23
N MET A 99 -13.00 12.09 9.22
CA MET A 99 -12.08 11.72 8.14
C MET A 99 -12.01 10.21 7.92
N ALA A 100 -11.85 9.44 9.00
CA ALA A 100 -11.77 7.99 8.95
C ALA A 100 -13.02 7.38 8.30
N GLY A 101 -14.20 7.81 8.73
CA GLY A 101 -15.47 7.38 8.14
C GLY A 101 -15.59 7.79 6.67
N ARG A 102 -15.24 9.04 6.34
CA ARG A 102 -15.35 9.58 4.98
C ARG A 102 -14.45 8.87 3.98
N PHE A 103 -13.19 8.64 4.33
CA PHE A 103 -12.23 7.93 3.48
C PHE A 103 -12.29 6.40 3.63
N ARG A 104 -13.19 5.86 4.46
CA ARG A 104 -13.28 4.43 4.78
C ARG A 104 -11.94 3.81 5.20
N VAL A 105 -11.19 4.54 6.02
CA VAL A 105 -9.90 4.11 6.57
C VAL A 105 -9.99 3.94 8.09
N SER A 106 -9.06 3.20 8.68
CA SER A 106 -8.99 3.08 10.14
C SER A 106 -8.78 4.44 10.81
N ILE A 107 -9.32 4.63 12.02
CA ILE A 107 -9.11 5.86 12.82
C ILE A 107 -7.63 6.19 13.05
N LYS A 108 -6.77 5.17 13.10
CA LYS A 108 -5.32 5.34 13.24
C LYS A 108 -4.72 6.06 12.03
N THR A 109 -5.29 5.87 10.86
CA THR A 109 -4.76 6.38 9.59
C THR A 109 -4.73 7.92 9.58
N PRO A 110 -5.82 8.66 9.84
CA PRO A 110 -5.76 10.12 9.97
C PRO A 110 -4.84 10.61 11.09
N HIS A 111 -4.73 9.88 12.21
CA HIS A 111 -3.76 10.23 13.27
C HIS A 111 -2.31 10.09 12.80
N THR A 112 -2.00 9.04 12.03
CA THR A 112 -0.67 8.88 11.42
C THR A 112 -0.41 9.97 10.39
N TRP A 113 -1.41 10.35 9.57
CA TRP A 113 -1.28 11.46 8.64
C TRP A 113 -0.96 12.76 9.38
N ALA A 114 -1.71 13.10 10.43
CA ALA A 114 -1.48 14.30 11.23
C ALA A 114 -0.07 14.40 11.86
N ARG A 115 0.65 13.27 12.01
CA ARG A 115 2.03 13.24 12.51
C ARG A 115 3.09 13.26 11.40
N THR A 116 2.67 13.18 10.14
CA THR A 116 3.57 13.15 8.99
C THR A 116 4.24 14.52 8.84
N LYS A 117 5.56 14.54 9.04
CA LYS A 117 6.39 15.73 8.82
C LYS A 117 6.83 15.80 7.37
N GLU A 118 7.05 17.01 6.87
CA GLU A 118 7.63 17.20 5.55
C GLU A 118 9.04 16.61 5.51
N GLN A 119 9.32 15.77 4.52
CA GLN A 119 10.64 15.24 4.24
C GLN A 119 11.05 15.70 2.85
N ARG A 120 12.22 16.34 2.77
CA ARG A 120 12.82 16.74 1.50
C ARG A 120 13.97 15.82 1.16
N GLY A 121 14.05 15.47 -0.11
CA GLY A 121 15.19 14.75 -0.65
C GLY A 121 16.45 15.63 -0.72
N PRO A 122 17.61 15.02 -0.99
CA PRO A 122 18.87 15.74 -1.22
C PRO A 122 18.79 16.76 -2.37
N ASP A 123 17.85 16.57 -3.29
CA ASP A 123 17.54 17.43 -4.43
C ASP A 123 16.56 18.58 -4.10
N GLY A 124 16.19 18.73 -2.82
CA GLY A 124 15.27 19.76 -2.34
C GLY A 124 13.79 19.49 -2.65
N ARG A 125 13.46 18.38 -3.32
CA ARG A 125 12.07 18.00 -3.65
C ARG A 125 11.37 17.40 -2.44
N ILE A 126 10.08 17.66 -2.30
CA ILE A 126 9.25 17.09 -1.24
C ILE A 126 9.00 15.60 -1.54
N GLN A 127 9.63 14.71 -0.77
CA GLN A 127 9.42 13.26 -0.85
C GLN A 127 8.19 12.85 -0.04
N VAL A 128 7.97 13.51 1.10
CA VAL A 128 6.78 13.32 1.94
C VAL A 128 6.26 14.71 2.30
N ALA A 129 5.03 15.04 1.92
CA ALA A 129 4.44 16.32 2.29
C ALA A 129 3.86 16.26 3.71
N ALA A 130 4.05 17.33 4.48
CA ALA A 130 3.39 17.48 5.77
C ALA A 130 1.86 17.49 5.59
N PHE A 131 1.16 16.84 6.51
CA PHE A 131 -0.30 16.90 6.54
C PHE A 131 -0.76 18.32 6.89
N PRO A 132 -1.92 18.79 6.39
CA PRO A 132 -2.41 20.14 6.67
C PRO A 132 -2.51 20.39 8.17
N GLN A 133 -2.12 21.59 8.59
CA GLN A 133 -2.28 22.01 9.98
C GLN A 133 -3.77 22.06 10.33
N PRO A 134 -4.15 21.66 11.56
CA PRO A 134 -5.52 21.75 12.00
C PRO A 134 -5.97 23.21 12.05
N ALA A 135 -7.22 23.48 11.65
CA ALA A 135 -7.81 24.82 11.75
C ALA A 135 -8.20 25.19 13.19
N SER A 136 -8.45 24.18 14.02
CA SER A 136 -8.67 24.27 15.46
C SER A 136 -8.21 22.95 16.09
N PRO A 137 -7.97 22.87 17.41
CA PRO A 137 -7.53 21.63 18.05
C PRO A 137 -8.36 20.41 17.61
N GLY A 138 -7.70 19.45 16.96
CA GLY A 138 -8.32 18.21 16.47
C GLY A 138 -9.29 18.34 15.29
N ARG A 139 -9.36 19.48 14.60
CA ARG A 139 -10.20 19.67 13.40
C ARG A 139 -9.43 20.25 12.22
N TRP A 140 -9.62 19.69 11.04
CA TRP A 140 -8.92 20.05 9.80
C TRP A 140 -9.88 20.60 8.76
N LYS A 141 -9.42 21.50 7.89
CA LYS A 141 -10.26 21.97 6.80
C LYS A 141 -10.45 20.87 5.76
N VAL A 142 -11.70 20.48 5.51
CA VAL A 142 -12.07 19.38 4.60
C VAL A 142 -11.37 19.51 3.25
N ARG A 143 -11.43 20.69 2.63
CA ARG A 143 -10.79 20.93 1.32
C ARG A 143 -9.27 20.79 1.32
N GLN A 144 -8.60 21.11 2.43
CA GLN A 144 -7.16 20.98 2.55
C GLN A 144 -6.78 19.50 2.71
N VAL A 145 -7.54 18.76 3.52
CA VAL A 145 -7.41 17.31 3.64
C VAL A 145 -7.62 16.65 2.29
N ASP A 146 -8.69 16.98 1.56
CA ASP A 146 -9.00 16.43 0.25
C ASP A 146 -7.86 16.64 -0.76
N ASN A 147 -7.38 17.88 -0.87
CA ASN A 147 -6.27 18.17 -1.77
C ASN A 147 -5.01 17.40 -1.40
N TRP A 148 -4.71 17.29 -0.10
CA TRP A 148 -3.55 16.55 0.37
C TRP A 148 -3.69 15.04 0.11
N VAL A 149 -4.85 14.45 0.42
CA VAL A 149 -5.15 13.03 0.19
C VAL A 149 -5.11 12.73 -1.31
N ARG A 150 -5.67 13.61 -2.15
CA ARG A 150 -5.63 13.47 -3.60
C ARG A 150 -4.19 13.43 -4.15
N LEU A 151 -3.31 14.30 -3.66
CA LEU A 151 -1.94 14.41 -4.17
C LEU A 151 -1.00 13.35 -3.59
N TYR A 152 -1.10 13.08 -2.28
CA TYR A 152 -0.10 12.28 -1.55
C TYR A 152 -0.62 10.92 -1.11
N ARG A 153 -1.92 10.66 -1.22
CA ARG A 153 -2.58 9.37 -0.93
C ARG A 153 -3.57 9.02 -2.07
N PRO A 154 -3.11 8.99 -3.33
CA PRO A 154 -3.99 8.83 -4.49
C PRO A 154 -4.88 7.58 -4.42
N ARG A 155 -4.40 6.50 -3.76
CA ARG A 155 -5.22 5.31 -3.52
C ARG A 155 -6.43 5.55 -2.64
N VAL A 156 -6.22 6.26 -1.53
CA VAL A 156 -7.30 6.58 -0.58
C VAL A 156 -8.28 7.56 -1.20
N TRP A 157 -7.75 8.52 -1.98
CA TRP A 157 -8.59 9.42 -2.76
C TRP A 157 -9.46 8.69 -3.76
N ALA A 158 -8.89 7.77 -4.55
CA ALA A 158 -9.62 7.01 -5.56
C ALA A 158 -10.71 6.12 -4.93
N ALA A 159 -10.39 5.40 -3.85
CA ALA A 159 -11.37 4.63 -3.09
C ALA A 159 -12.53 5.51 -2.56
N TYR A 160 -12.24 6.76 -2.19
CA TYR A 160 -13.25 7.74 -1.76
C TYR A 160 -14.06 8.33 -2.91
N SER A 161 -13.43 8.71 -4.03
CA SER A 161 -14.11 9.35 -5.16
C SER A 161 -14.87 8.37 -6.04
N GLY A 162 -14.68 7.06 -5.84
CA GLY A 162 -15.22 6.03 -6.73
C GLY A 162 -14.47 5.95 -8.06
N ASP A 163 -13.38 6.71 -8.21
CA ASP A 163 -12.48 6.58 -9.34
C ASP A 163 -11.63 5.33 -9.14
N GLU A 164 -11.25 4.67 -10.24
CA GLU A 164 -10.24 3.64 -10.16
C GLU A 164 -8.92 4.21 -9.59
N PRO A 165 -8.28 3.55 -8.62
CA PRO A 165 -6.94 3.93 -8.17
C PRO A 165 -6.02 3.97 -9.38
N ARG A 166 -5.68 5.18 -9.83
CA ARG A 166 -4.72 5.38 -10.92
C ARG A 166 -3.38 4.86 -10.43
N TYR A 167 -2.73 4.03 -11.25
CA TYR A 167 -1.33 3.73 -11.03
C TYR A 167 -0.57 5.06 -10.91
N VAL A 168 0.30 5.17 -9.90
CA VAL A 168 1.10 6.40 -9.75
C VAL A 168 1.97 6.58 -11.00
N ILE A 169 2.51 5.46 -11.48
CA ILE A 169 3.16 5.33 -12.78
C ILE A 169 2.51 4.13 -13.48
N PRO A 170 2.00 4.27 -14.72
CA PRO A 170 1.36 3.16 -15.43
C PRO A 170 2.30 1.95 -15.54
N LEU A 171 1.71 0.75 -15.58
CA LEU A 171 2.48 -0.47 -15.80
C LEU A 171 3.18 -0.38 -17.16
N PRO A 172 4.49 -0.69 -17.25
CA PRO A 172 5.21 -0.59 -18.50
C PRO A 172 4.64 -1.55 -19.55
N GLU A 173 4.79 -1.23 -20.83
CA GLU A 173 4.47 -2.20 -21.89
C GLU A 173 5.54 -3.30 -21.94
N GLY A 174 5.17 -4.46 -22.48
CA GLY A 174 6.06 -5.59 -22.63
C GLY A 174 5.30 -6.89 -22.85
N HIS A 175 6.00 -7.96 -23.20
CA HIS A 175 5.37 -9.23 -23.50
C HIS A 175 4.92 -9.92 -22.19
N PRO A 176 3.73 -10.54 -22.14
CA PRO A 176 3.21 -11.17 -20.91
C PRO A 176 4.15 -12.21 -20.30
N LYS A 177 4.85 -12.96 -21.15
CA LYS A 177 5.82 -14.00 -20.76
C LYS A 177 7.26 -13.51 -20.62
N ASP A 178 7.49 -12.20 -20.58
CA ASP A 178 8.80 -11.68 -20.21
C ASP A 178 9.13 -12.16 -18.80
N LEU A 179 10.28 -12.82 -18.65
CA LEU A 179 10.81 -13.20 -17.34
C LEU A 179 11.54 -12.02 -16.73
N LEU A 180 11.12 -11.66 -15.52
CA LEU A 180 11.61 -10.51 -14.77
C LEU A 180 12.16 -10.97 -13.43
N ASP A 181 13.32 -10.43 -13.05
CA ASP A 181 13.92 -10.74 -11.76
C ASP A 181 13.18 -10.04 -10.59
N ILE A 182 13.53 -10.39 -9.36
CA ILE A 182 12.90 -9.83 -8.15
C ILE A 182 13.13 -8.31 -7.99
N GLY A 183 14.23 -7.78 -8.53
CA GLY A 183 14.52 -6.35 -8.56
C GLY A 183 13.62 -5.62 -9.55
N GLU A 184 13.45 -6.16 -10.75
CA GLU A 184 12.54 -5.64 -11.79
C GLU A 184 11.09 -5.70 -11.32
N TYR A 185 10.67 -6.78 -10.67
CA TYR A 185 9.39 -6.85 -9.97
C TYR A 185 9.27 -5.70 -8.95
N GLY A 186 10.29 -5.47 -8.12
CA GLY A 186 10.33 -4.36 -7.18
C GLY A 186 10.15 -2.98 -7.82
N VAL A 187 10.79 -2.75 -8.96
CA VAL A 187 10.66 -1.50 -9.73
C VAL A 187 9.24 -1.33 -10.24
N ILE A 188 8.69 -2.31 -10.97
CA ILE A 188 7.35 -2.25 -11.56
C ILE A 188 6.30 -2.06 -10.47
N ARG A 189 6.35 -2.90 -9.44
CA ARG A 189 5.40 -2.87 -8.32
C ARG A 189 5.50 -1.53 -7.61
N GLY A 190 6.69 -1.12 -7.19
CA GLY A 190 6.89 0.14 -6.46
C GLY A 190 6.45 1.38 -7.25
N ASN A 191 6.76 1.43 -8.56
CA ASN A 191 6.34 2.52 -9.43
C ASN A 191 4.82 2.57 -9.60
N ALA A 192 4.19 1.43 -9.86
CA ALA A 192 2.74 1.34 -10.00
C ALA A 192 1.99 1.75 -8.72
N LEU A 193 2.52 1.32 -7.58
CA LEU A 193 1.86 1.38 -6.29
C LEU A 193 2.16 2.64 -5.49
N SER A 194 3.40 3.14 -5.54
CA SER A 194 3.90 4.26 -4.73
C SER A 194 4.63 5.33 -5.55
N GLY A 195 4.82 5.11 -6.86
CA GLY A 195 5.62 6.01 -7.71
C GLY A 195 7.12 5.97 -7.42
N GLN A 196 7.58 4.97 -6.65
CA GLN A 196 8.97 4.80 -6.26
C GLN A 196 9.34 3.32 -6.32
N PRO A 197 10.49 2.93 -6.91
CA PRO A 197 10.92 1.54 -6.95
C PRO A 197 11.03 0.92 -5.56
N ALA A 198 10.55 -0.32 -5.40
CA ALA A 198 10.82 -1.09 -4.19
C ALA A 198 12.24 -1.66 -4.23
N LEU A 199 12.95 -1.62 -3.10
CA LEU A 199 14.28 -2.19 -2.99
C LEU A 199 14.23 -3.72 -3.11
N ARG A 200 15.26 -4.32 -3.72
CA ARG A 200 15.40 -5.78 -3.84
C ARG A 200 15.27 -6.50 -2.50
N ALA A 201 15.89 -5.97 -1.44
CA ALA A 201 15.78 -6.52 -0.08
C ALA A 201 14.34 -6.52 0.45
N THR A 202 13.55 -5.48 0.14
CA THR A 202 12.13 -5.42 0.50
C THR A 202 11.32 -6.48 -0.25
N MET A 203 11.62 -6.68 -1.53
CA MET A 203 10.96 -7.72 -2.33
C MET A 203 11.33 -9.13 -1.87
N GLN A 204 12.59 -9.37 -1.49
CA GLN A 204 13.01 -10.62 -0.85
C GLN A 204 12.28 -10.87 0.46
N TYR A 205 12.11 -9.83 1.29
CA TYR A 205 11.28 -9.92 2.48
C TYR A 205 9.83 -10.28 2.12
N TYR A 206 9.24 -9.66 1.11
CA TYR A 206 7.88 -10.00 0.68
C TYR A 206 7.76 -11.43 0.17
N LEU A 207 8.74 -11.91 -0.61
CA LEU A 207 8.77 -13.28 -1.10
C LEU A 207 8.81 -14.28 0.06
N ARG A 208 9.75 -14.10 0.99
CA ARG A 208 9.91 -15.00 2.15
C ARG A 208 8.69 -15.07 3.07
N ASN A 209 7.82 -14.05 3.02
CA ASN A 209 6.62 -13.97 3.85
C ASN A 209 5.34 -14.21 3.03
N ASP A 210 5.45 -14.75 1.81
CA ASP A 210 4.32 -15.03 0.90
C ASP A 210 3.42 -13.80 0.65
N LEU A 211 4.01 -12.60 0.67
CA LEU A 211 3.32 -11.34 0.43
C LEU A 211 3.27 -10.97 -1.05
N ILE A 212 4.00 -11.68 -1.90
CA ILE A 212 3.96 -11.60 -3.36
C ILE A 212 3.79 -13.01 -3.93
N ALA A 213 3.45 -13.10 -5.22
CA ALA A 213 3.32 -14.39 -5.88
C ALA A 213 4.63 -15.19 -5.84
N ALA A 214 4.52 -16.52 -5.80
CA ALA A 214 5.67 -17.40 -6.00
C ALA A 214 6.29 -17.16 -7.39
N PRO A 215 7.61 -17.40 -7.57
CA PRO A 215 8.27 -17.30 -8.86
C PRO A 215 7.65 -18.28 -9.86
N ASP A 216 7.49 -17.85 -11.11
CA ASP A 216 6.99 -18.72 -12.18
C ASP A 216 8.11 -19.65 -12.69
N ARG A 217 9.37 -19.22 -12.57
CA ARG A 217 10.56 -19.96 -13.00
C ARG A 217 11.64 -19.92 -11.92
N ILE A 218 12.37 -21.01 -11.76
CA ILE A 218 13.46 -21.17 -10.78
C ILE A 218 14.66 -21.86 -11.42
N ALA A 219 15.85 -21.62 -10.86
CA ALA A 219 17.06 -22.24 -11.38
C ALA A 219 16.97 -23.78 -11.34
N GLY A 220 17.28 -24.42 -12.46
CA GLY A 220 17.22 -25.88 -12.59
C GLY A 220 15.83 -26.47 -12.81
N ASP A 221 14.81 -25.66 -13.14
CA ASP A 221 13.47 -26.17 -13.47
C ASP A 221 13.40 -26.97 -14.79
N GLY A 222 14.50 -26.99 -15.56
CA GLY A 222 14.59 -27.75 -16.82
C GLY A 222 13.83 -27.14 -17.99
N GLU A 223 13.23 -25.95 -17.79
CA GLU A 223 12.49 -25.25 -18.82
C GLU A 223 13.36 -24.20 -19.54
N GLN A 224 12.88 -23.71 -20.69
CA GLN A 224 13.56 -22.68 -21.51
C GLN A 224 12.82 -21.34 -21.44
N PRO A 225 13.51 -20.18 -21.44
CA PRO A 225 14.96 -20.05 -21.32
C PRO A 225 15.44 -20.50 -19.93
N GLU A 226 16.67 -20.97 -19.84
CA GLU A 226 17.29 -21.28 -18.55
C GLU A 226 17.40 -20.00 -17.71
N VAL A 227 17.01 -20.10 -16.43
CA VAL A 227 17.09 -19.00 -15.47
C VAL A 227 18.07 -19.35 -14.34
N PHE A 228 18.81 -18.38 -13.82
CA PHE A 228 19.80 -18.58 -12.76
C PHE A 228 19.31 -18.11 -11.38
N GLU A 229 18.17 -17.44 -11.34
CA GLU A 229 17.54 -16.95 -10.13
C GLU A 229 16.01 -17.08 -10.24
N PRO A 230 15.27 -16.93 -9.14
CA PRO A 230 13.82 -16.89 -9.19
C PRO A 230 13.34 -15.73 -10.07
N MET A 231 12.50 -16.02 -11.05
CA MET A 231 11.94 -15.04 -11.99
C MET A 231 10.42 -15.18 -12.09
N TRP A 232 9.77 -14.07 -12.44
CA TRP A 232 8.33 -13.99 -12.63
C TRP A 232 8.01 -13.58 -14.04
N TYR A 233 6.94 -14.15 -14.59
CA TYR A 233 6.34 -13.59 -15.80
C TYR A 233 5.76 -12.21 -15.49
N ARG A 234 5.90 -11.30 -16.44
CA ARG A 234 5.28 -9.97 -16.39
C ARG A 234 3.80 -10.05 -16.09
N GLU A 235 3.08 -11.00 -16.68
CA GLU A 235 1.66 -11.20 -16.41
C GLU A 235 1.36 -11.59 -14.96
N THR A 236 2.21 -12.42 -14.34
CA THR A 236 2.08 -12.79 -12.92
C THR A 236 2.23 -11.56 -12.05
N ILE A 237 3.24 -10.74 -12.29
CA ILE A 237 3.44 -9.45 -11.62
C ILE A 237 2.22 -8.54 -11.80
N TYR A 238 1.70 -8.41 -13.01
CA TYR A 238 0.58 -7.51 -13.30
C TYR A 238 -0.71 -8.02 -12.66
N SER A 239 -0.90 -9.33 -12.66
CA SER A 239 -2.03 -9.97 -12.00
C SER A 239 -1.98 -9.77 -10.48
N GLU A 240 -0.81 -9.84 -9.84
CA GLU A 240 -0.66 -9.60 -8.40
C GLU A 240 -0.95 -8.15 -8.04
N ILE A 241 -0.38 -7.21 -8.80
CA ILE A 241 -0.63 -5.77 -8.63
C ILE A 241 -2.13 -5.46 -8.80
N ARG A 242 -2.79 -6.08 -9.78
CA ARG A 242 -4.24 -5.93 -10.01
C ARG A 242 -5.07 -6.62 -8.92
N LYS A 243 -4.75 -7.86 -8.53
CA LYS A 243 -5.46 -8.65 -7.50
C LYS A 243 -5.40 -7.98 -6.13
N ARG A 244 -4.28 -7.35 -5.78
CA ARG A 244 -4.20 -6.52 -4.57
C ARG A 244 -5.18 -5.34 -4.60
N ARG A 245 -5.50 -4.76 -5.76
CA ARG A 245 -6.57 -3.75 -5.89
C ARG A 245 -7.92 -4.35 -5.52
N THR A 246 -8.21 -5.56 -5.99
CA THR A 246 -9.50 -6.23 -5.71
C THR A 246 -9.59 -6.69 -4.26
N ARG A 247 -8.51 -7.24 -3.67
CA ARG A 247 -8.48 -7.65 -2.26
C ARG A 247 -8.54 -6.45 -1.31
N GLU A 248 -7.85 -5.34 -1.58
CA GLU A 248 -7.97 -4.13 -0.73
C GLU A 248 -9.35 -3.46 -0.87
N ALA A 249 -9.99 -3.54 -2.05
CA ALA A 249 -11.38 -3.09 -2.21
C ALA A 249 -12.40 -3.97 -1.46
N VAL A 250 -12.11 -5.27 -1.32
CA VAL A 250 -12.96 -6.24 -0.59
C VAL A 250 -12.64 -6.29 0.91
N GLU A 251 -11.40 -6.04 1.35
CA GLU A 251 -11.00 -5.99 2.77
C GLU A 251 -11.43 -4.69 3.49
N VAL A 252 -11.96 -3.71 2.75
CA VAL A 252 -12.74 -2.58 3.32
C VAL A 252 -14.21 -2.98 3.55
N GLY A 253 -14.63 -4.15 3.08
CA GLY A 253 -15.84 -4.85 3.52
C GLY A 253 -15.53 -5.72 4.73
N GLU A 254 -16.43 -5.72 5.70
CA GLU A 254 -16.43 -6.63 6.86
C GLU A 254 -16.01 -8.04 6.42
N LYS A 255 -15.07 -8.67 7.15
CA LYS A 255 -14.74 -10.09 6.92
C LYS A 255 -16.07 -10.85 6.95
N PRO A 256 -16.42 -11.63 5.90
CA PRO A 256 -17.68 -12.35 5.90
C PRO A 256 -17.71 -13.23 7.14
N VAL A 257 -18.85 -13.20 7.86
CA VAL A 257 -19.07 -14.01 9.07
C VAL A 257 -18.67 -15.45 8.76
N SER A 258 -17.78 -16.01 9.58
CA SER A 258 -17.25 -17.35 9.36
C SER A 258 -18.38 -18.38 9.39
N ARG A 259 -18.18 -19.52 8.73
CA ARG A 259 -19.15 -20.62 8.77
C ARG A 259 -19.45 -21.06 10.21
N PHE A 260 -18.43 -21.04 11.08
CA PHE A 260 -18.56 -21.33 12.50
C PHE A 260 -19.53 -20.38 13.20
N LEU A 261 -19.33 -19.06 13.07
CA LEU A 261 -20.19 -18.08 13.73
C LEU A 261 -21.61 -18.10 13.18
N ARG A 262 -21.80 -18.33 11.87
CA ARG A 262 -23.13 -18.48 11.27
C ARG A 262 -23.88 -19.65 11.88
N GLN A 263 -23.28 -20.83 11.86
CA GLN A 263 -23.88 -22.03 12.44
C GLN A 263 -24.17 -21.84 13.94
N TYR A 264 -23.21 -21.23 14.66
CA TYR A 264 -23.40 -20.98 16.08
C TYR A 264 -24.60 -20.07 16.37
N PHE A 265 -24.77 -18.98 15.63
CA PHE A 265 -25.90 -18.05 15.83
C PHE A 265 -27.22 -18.57 15.27
N GLU A 266 -27.20 -19.46 14.28
CA GLU A 266 -28.40 -20.20 13.84
C GLU A 266 -28.89 -21.15 14.95
N GLU A 267 -27.97 -21.84 15.63
CA GLU A 267 -28.29 -22.76 16.73
C GLU A 267 -28.57 -22.02 18.07
N HIS A 268 -27.98 -20.83 18.27
CA HIS A 268 -28.02 -20.07 19.51
C HIS A 268 -28.38 -18.59 19.23
N SER A 269 -29.64 -18.35 18.88
CA SER A 269 -30.18 -17.01 18.59
C SER A 269 -30.39 -16.13 19.84
N GLY A 270 -30.00 -16.63 21.01
CA GLY A 270 -30.15 -15.95 22.29
C GLY A 270 -29.14 -14.81 22.51
N LEU A 271 -29.36 -14.06 23.59
CA LEU A 271 -28.43 -13.04 24.05
C LEU A 271 -27.12 -13.67 24.52
N LEU A 272 -26.01 -12.98 24.28
CA LEU A 272 -24.67 -13.38 24.64
C LEU A 272 -24.20 -12.57 25.84
N ASN A 273 -23.69 -13.25 26.87
CA ASN A 273 -22.94 -12.59 27.94
C ASN A 273 -21.46 -12.42 27.55
N LEU A 274 -20.69 -11.67 28.36
CA LEU A 274 -19.26 -11.42 28.08
C LEU A 274 -18.42 -12.70 27.99
N GLU A 275 -18.74 -13.71 28.81
CA GLU A 275 -18.03 -15.00 28.78
C GLU A 275 -18.20 -15.71 27.46
N ARG A 276 -19.43 -15.70 26.91
CA ARG A 276 -19.68 -16.33 25.62
C ARG A 276 -19.00 -15.57 24.49
N ILE A 277 -19.00 -14.24 24.54
CA ILE A 277 -18.26 -13.40 23.59
C ILE A 277 -16.75 -13.72 23.64
N ALA A 278 -16.19 -13.91 24.84
CA ALA A 278 -14.77 -14.28 25.02
C ALA A 278 -14.44 -15.63 24.37
N GLN A 279 -15.30 -16.62 24.56
CA GLN A 279 -15.13 -17.96 23.98
C GLN A 279 -15.23 -17.93 22.45
N LEU A 280 -16.25 -17.26 21.91
CA LEU A 280 -16.44 -17.13 20.46
C LEU A 280 -15.29 -16.39 19.79
N ASP A 281 -14.79 -15.33 20.43
CA ASP A 281 -13.62 -14.58 19.94
C ASP A 281 -12.35 -15.44 19.96
N GLY A 282 -12.18 -16.30 20.96
CA GLY A 282 -11.11 -17.29 20.99
C GLY A 282 -11.20 -18.28 19.84
N LEU A 283 -12.37 -18.91 19.68
CA LEU A 283 -12.63 -19.92 18.64
C LEU A 283 -12.49 -19.34 17.23
N GLU A 284 -13.08 -18.18 16.94
CA GLU A 284 -13.01 -17.53 15.63
C GLU A 284 -11.58 -17.18 15.21
N HIS A 285 -10.72 -16.86 16.17
CA HIS A 285 -9.32 -16.51 15.93
C HIS A 285 -8.33 -17.68 16.14
N ASN A 286 -8.84 -18.87 16.48
CA ASN A 286 -8.06 -20.05 16.84
C ASN A 286 -7.04 -19.78 17.96
N ARG A 287 -7.53 -19.23 19.09
CA ARG A 287 -6.75 -18.90 20.28
C ARG A 287 -7.54 -19.19 21.56
N ALA A 288 -6.86 -19.12 22.71
CA ALA A 288 -7.53 -19.16 24.01
C ALA A 288 -8.58 -18.04 24.12
N PRO A 289 -9.68 -18.26 24.88
CA PRO A 289 -10.70 -17.24 25.12
C PRO A 289 -10.09 -15.92 25.58
N THR A 290 -10.62 -14.80 25.09
CA THR A 290 -10.15 -13.48 25.52
C THR A 290 -10.52 -13.24 26.97
N SER A 291 -9.57 -12.75 27.78
CA SER A 291 -9.85 -12.51 29.20
C SER A 291 -10.99 -11.50 29.39
N LEU A 292 -11.83 -11.71 30.41
CA LEU A 292 -12.94 -10.81 30.73
C LEU A 292 -12.47 -9.38 31.03
N THR A 293 -11.31 -9.23 31.67
CA THR A 293 -10.68 -7.93 31.92
C THR A 293 -10.37 -7.21 30.61
N THR A 294 -9.86 -7.93 29.60
CA THR A 294 -9.61 -7.36 28.27
C THR A 294 -10.91 -6.99 27.54
N LEU A 295 -11.95 -7.81 27.64
CA LEU A 295 -13.25 -7.46 27.04
C LEU A 295 -13.88 -6.22 27.68
N LYS A 296 -13.80 -6.08 29.01
CA LYS A 296 -14.26 -4.87 29.73
C LYS A 296 -13.49 -3.63 29.26
N ALA A 297 -12.18 -3.74 29.04
CA ALA A 297 -11.40 -2.66 28.45
C ALA A 297 -11.83 -2.35 27.01
N TYR A 298 -12.11 -3.35 26.18
CA TYR A 298 -12.62 -3.12 24.83
C TYR A 298 -14.00 -2.47 24.81
N GLN A 299 -14.85 -2.77 25.79
CA GLN A 299 -16.13 -2.10 25.96
C GLN A 299 -15.93 -0.61 26.31
N SER A 300 -15.07 -0.28 27.28
CA SER A 300 -14.82 1.12 27.66
C SER A 300 -14.13 1.93 26.56
N GLU A 301 -13.30 1.29 25.74
CA GLU A 301 -12.66 1.89 24.57
C GLU A 301 -13.58 2.00 23.34
N GLY A 302 -14.83 1.51 23.42
CA GLY A 302 -15.79 1.51 22.31
C GLY A 302 -15.40 0.58 21.15
N LYS A 303 -14.56 -0.43 21.42
CA LYS A 303 -14.19 -1.49 20.46
C LYS A 303 -15.20 -2.63 20.44
N LEU A 304 -15.85 -2.89 21.58
CA LEU A 304 -17.03 -3.74 21.68
C LEU A 304 -18.27 -2.84 21.74
N ALA A 305 -19.35 -3.23 21.06
CA ALA A 305 -20.61 -2.50 21.11
C ALA A 305 -21.12 -2.35 22.57
N PRO A 306 -21.91 -1.31 22.89
CA PRO A 306 -22.60 -1.26 24.16
C PRO A 306 -23.58 -2.44 24.31
N PRO A 307 -23.85 -2.92 25.54
CA PRO A 307 -24.79 -4.01 25.76
C PRO A 307 -26.20 -3.61 25.34
N ASP A 308 -26.87 -4.52 24.65
CA ASP A 308 -28.24 -4.35 24.18
C ASP A 308 -29.27 -4.50 25.31
N ARG A 309 -28.92 -5.29 26.33
CA ARG A 309 -29.77 -5.59 27.50
C ARG A 309 -28.97 -5.45 28.79
N ARG A 310 -29.63 -4.96 29.84
CA ARG A 310 -29.01 -4.71 31.16
C ARG A 310 -29.89 -5.23 32.29
N PRO A 311 -29.30 -5.60 33.44
CA PRO A 311 -30.09 -5.98 34.60
C PRO A 311 -31.03 -4.85 35.02
N GLY A 312 -32.30 -5.19 35.23
CA GLY A 312 -33.34 -4.22 35.60
C GLY A 312 -33.78 -3.28 34.48
N ASP A 313 -33.52 -3.59 33.21
CA ASP A 313 -33.98 -2.77 32.07
C ASP A 313 -35.50 -2.85 31.79
N GLY A 314 -36.23 -3.62 32.59
CA GLY A 314 -37.68 -3.78 32.49
C GLY A 314 -38.15 -4.54 31.24
N GLN A 315 -37.23 -5.16 30.50
CA GLN A 315 -37.55 -5.96 29.32
C GLN A 315 -37.53 -7.47 29.65
N GLU A 316 -38.28 -8.25 28.89
CA GLU A 316 -38.32 -9.71 29.02
C GLU A 316 -37.46 -10.41 27.94
N PRO A 317 -36.85 -11.57 28.23
CA PRO A 317 -36.69 -12.15 29.56
C PRO A 317 -35.77 -11.27 30.43
N PRO A 318 -35.94 -11.26 31.77
CA PRO A 318 -35.04 -10.55 32.65
C PRO A 318 -33.62 -11.12 32.49
N VAL A 319 -32.62 -10.23 32.49
CA VAL A 319 -31.22 -10.62 32.38
C VAL A 319 -30.50 -10.29 33.68
N GLU A 320 -29.67 -11.21 34.17
CA GLU A 320 -28.87 -11.02 35.39
C GLU A 320 -27.55 -10.30 35.10
N ASP A 321 -27.08 -10.37 33.86
CA ASP A 321 -25.84 -9.79 33.38
C ASP A 321 -26.04 -8.79 32.22
N LEU A 322 -24.97 -8.07 31.88
CA LEU A 322 -24.90 -7.35 30.61
C LEU A 322 -24.93 -8.33 29.46
N MET A 323 -25.80 -8.06 28.49
CA MET A 323 -26.14 -8.99 27.43
C MET A 323 -26.13 -8.29 26.07
N TRP A 324 -25.66 -9.00 25.05
CA TRP A 324 -25.56 -8.50 23.68
C TRP A 324 -26.31 -9.40 22.71
N LYS A 325 -26.89 -8.78 21.68
CA LYS A 325 -27.41 -9.50 20.53
C LYS A 325 -26.27 -9.94 19.62
N PRO A 326 -26.37 -11.09 18.93
CA PRO A 326 -25.36 -11.54 17.97
C PRO A 326 -24.94 -10.46 16.97
N GLU A 327 -25.89 -9.69 16.43
CA GLU A 327 -25.64 -8.64 15.43
C GLU A 327 -24.76 -7.52 15.97
N SER A 328 -24.92 -7.16 17.25
CA SER A 328 -24.15 -6.13 17.92
C SER A 328 -22.69 -6.56 18.17
N VAL A 329 -22.44 -7.86 18.34
CA VAL A 329 -21.10 -8.42 18.63
C VAL A 329 -20.37 -8.84 17.36
N LEU A 330 -21.08 -9.17 16.28
CA LEU A 330 -20.50 -9.66 15.03
C LEU A 330 -19.35 -8.79 14.48
N PRO A 331 -19.43 -7.45 14.45
CA PRO A 331 -18.32 -6.60 13.99
C PRO A 331 -17.04 -6.77 14.83
N PHE A 332 -17.18 -7.05 16.12
CA PHE A 332 -16.06 -7.32 17.01
C PHE A 332 -15.44 -8.68 16.75
N LEU A 333 -16.25 -9.73 16.57
CA LEU A 333 -15.79 -11.10 16.33
C LEU A 333 -15.16 -11.28 14.95
N CYS A 334 -15.68 -10.56 13.95
CA CYS A 334 -15.19 -10.64 12.56
C CYS A 334 -13.97 -9.73 12.30
N ARG A 335 -13.35 -9.16 13.34
CA ARG A 335 -12.20 -8.27 13.16
C ARG A 335 -10.99 -9.00 12.56
N PRO A 336 -10.15 -8.32 11.78
CA PRO A 336 -8.87 -8.88 11.36
C PRO A 336 -7.98 -9.14 12.58
N ASP A 337 -7.47 -10.36 12.74
CA ASP A 337 -6.56 -10.68 13.84
C ASP A 337 -5.21 -9.97 13.63
N LEU A 338 -4.98 -8.90 14.40
CA LEU A 338 -3.74 -8.13 14.34
C LEU A 338 -2.52 -8.92 14.84
N ARG A 339 -2.71 -10.02 15.60
CA ARG A 339 -1.60 -10.80 16.17
C ARG A 339 -1.01 -11.83 15.21
N ARG A 340 -1.78 -12.34 14.23
CA ARG A 340 -1.20 -13.20 13.17
C ARG A 340 -0.13 -12.49 12.34
N ARG A 341 -0.13 -11.16 12.29
CA ARG A 341 0.95 -10.38 11.66
C ARG A 341 2.27 -10.37 12.45
N ALA A 342 2.25 -10.70 13.75
CA ALA A 342 3.44 -10.67 14.60
C ALA A 342 4.10 -12.05 14.77
N VAL A 343 3.34 -13.15 14.67
CA VAL A 343 3.86 -14.51 14.95
C VAL A 343 4.51 -15.18 13.74
N ALA A 344 4.26 -14.72 12.51
CA ALA A 344 5.01 -15.19 11.33
C ALA A 344 6.49 -14.71 11.29
N GLY A 345 6.96 -14.00 12.34
CA GLY A 345 8.32 -13.44 12.43
C GLY A 345 9.14 -13.91 13.62
N GLY A 346 8.77 -15.01 14.30
CA GLY A 346 9.42 -15.38 15.57
C GLY A 346 9.64 -16.88 15.79
N ILE A 347 10.88 -17.29 15.54
CA ILE A 347 11.67 -18.28 16.30
C ILE A 347 11.24 -19.76 16.13
N ASP A 348 11.96 -20.47 15.25
CA ASP A 348 12.35 -21.85 15.52
C ASP A 348 13.84 -21.84 15.91
N GLY A 349 14.08 -22.03 17.20
CA GLY A 349 15.38 -22.12 17.84
C GLY A 349 15.48 -23.43 18.59
N GLY A 350 15.28 -24.54 17.86
CA GLY A 350 15.49 -25.90 18.35
C GLY A 350 16.97 -26.27 18.31
N ARG A 351 17.58 -26.19 19.48
CA ARG A 351 18.95 -26.59 19.83
C ARG A 351 19.09 -28.11 19.62
N GLU A 352 19.91 -28.53 18.66
CA GLU A 352 20.33 -29.91 18.52
C GLU A 352 21.49 -30.17 19.48
N SER A 353 21.24 -31.00 20.50
CA SER A 353 22.25 -31.52 21.41
C SER A 353 23.06 -32.58 20.68
N ALA A 354 24.34 -32.30 20.43
CA ALA A 354 25.30 -33.31 19.99
C ALA A 354 25.80 -34.09 21.21
N ASP A 355 25.47 -35.37 21.26
CA ASP A 355 26.30 -36.42 21.84
C ASP A 355 27.12 -37.01 20.68
N GLN A 356 28.44 -36.76 20.69
CA GLN A 356 29.52 -37.68 20.27
C GLN A 356 30.89 -37.04 20.46
#